data_AF-A0A3M8BAK4-F1
#
_entry.id   AF-A0A3M8BAK4-F1
#
_cell.length_a   1.000
_cell.length_b   1.000
_cell.length_c   1.000
_cell.angle_alpha   90.00
_cell.angle_beta   90.00
_cell.angle_gamma   90.00
#
_symmetry.space_group_name_H-M   'P 1'
#
loop_
_entity.id
_entity.type
_entity.pdbx_description
1 polymer ?
#
loop_
_entity_poly.entity_id
_entity_poly.type
_entity_poly.pdbx_seq_one_letter_code
_entity_poly.pdbx_strand_id
1 'polypeptide(L)'
;MVSSLRAYLLIVMVASMMISGCAQPDKVPADMSNRIEKELGAVEKVTVMSTDGQEVMLDLPTFMKELSGQGKDLQLSETALKQEDVRFTLVLYRKQLAPLVVAVGEGASQFGENTYRGAGAVAFYHWIQKLTGKGLLSQKIDTVLLSAEDLAKTRVLGETEIEDIRKTLAAAVPETGASLKQYPLYPNYRLRINSAERPLEVTVLTPTLISVPFGKETHTFHLDGGLFSKLTEWISPTDKKEEKQLEQLFKASRIRIAATGAMAVESLELEVRKTTVEQGIAHQAVRLLQTAELLKEAPKDPGPEQYRLFFTVNGKEREVIWYAKYFQLDANWFTHNEMAEAQWKLLQSLRK
;
A
#
# COMPACT_ATOMS: atom_id res chain seq x y z
N MET A 1 17.85 -36.45 8.68
CA MET A 1 17.19 -36.58 10.00
C MET A 1 17.80 -35.53 10.93
N VAL A 2 16.99 -34.94 11.81
CA VAL A 2 17.25 -33.78 12.71
C VAL A 2 17.11 -32.40 12.06
N SER A 3 15.87 -31.93 11.87
CA SER A 3 15.57 -30.49 11.66
C SER A 3 14.10 -30.08 11.88
N SER A 4 13.22 -30.96 12.35
CA SER A 4 11.79 -30.61 12.57
C SER A 4 11.41 -30.44 14.04
N LEU A 5 12.23 -30.87 15.00
CA LEU A 5 11.86 -30.80 16.43
C LEU A 5 12.06 -29.42 17.06
N ARG A 6 12.99 -28.59 16.55
CA ARG A 6 13.27 -27.25 17.13
C ARG A 6 12.20 -26.22 16.81
N ALA A 7 11.51 -26.34 15.66
CA ALA A 7 10.43 -25.43 15.29
C ALA A 7 9.15 -25.67 16.13
N TYR A 8 8.86 -26.92 16.47
CA TYR A 8 7.72 -27.24 17.34
C TYR A 8 7.97 -26.92 18.81
N LEU A 9 9.21 -27.04 19.30
CA LEU A 9 9.56 -26.65 20.68
C LEU A 9 9.40 -25.14 20.93
N LEU A 10 9.60 -24.30 19.91
CA LEU A 10 9.41 -22.86 20.01
C LEU A 10 7.92 -22.46 20.07
N ILE A 11 7.05 -23.18 19.35
CA ILE A 11 5.60 -22.96 19.38
C ILE A 11 5.00 -23.47 20.70
N VAL A 12 5.50 -24.58 21.25
CA VAL A 12 5.04 -25.11 22.54
C VAL A 12 5.53 -24.26 23.72
N MET A 13 6.74 -23.68 23.68
CA MET A 13 7.22 -22.78 24.73
C MET A 13 6.43 -21.47 24.82
N VAL A 14 5.92 -20.94 23.70
CA VAL A 14 5.06 -19.74 23.69
C VAL A 14 3.67 -20.06 24.26
N ALA A 15 3.19 -21.30 24.15
CA ALA A 15 1.93 -21.74 24.74
C ALA A 15 2.03 -22.10 26.23
N SER A 16 3.21 -22.51 26.74
CA SER A 16 3.38 -22.99 28.12
C SER A 16 3.94 -21.96 29.12
N MET A 17 4.13 -20.70 28.74
CA MET A 17 4.45 -19.60 29.67
C MET A 17 3.22 -18.79 30.10
N MET A 18 2.00 -19.30 29.86
CA MET A 18 0.83 -18.92 30.63
C MET A 18 0.62 -19.97 31.71
N ILE A 19 0.96 -19.64 32.96
CA ILE A 19 0.44 -20.16 34.24
C ILE A 19 1.54 -19.90 35.29
N SER A 20 1.49 -18.72 35.90
CA SER A 20 1.63 -18.52 37.35
C SER A 20 1.71 -17.01 37.64
N GLY A 21 0.64 -16.45 38.19
CA GLY A 21 0.62 -15.07 38.67
C GLY A 21 -0.69 -14.82 39.42
N CYS A 22 -0.63 -14.91 40.74
CA CYS A 22 -1.76 -14.81 41.66
C CYS A 22 -2.66 -13.60 41.39
N ALA A 23 -3.96 -13.85 41.41
CA ALA A 23 -4.99 -12.81 41.39
C ALA A 23 -4.84 -11.87 42.60
N GLN A 24 -4.45 -10.62 42.34
CA GLN A 24 -4.83 -9.49 43.17
C GLN A 24 -6.01 -8.79 42.47
N PRO A 25 -7.17 -8.63 43.13
CA PRO A 25 -8.34 -8.01 42.54
C PRO A 25 -8.22 -6.48 42.68
N ASP A 26 -7.22 -5.90 42.02
CA ASP A 26 -7.16 -4.45 41.88
C ASP A 26 -7.91 -4.07 40.61
N LYS A 27 -8.91 -3.19 40.76
CA LYS A 27 -9.68 -2.60 39.66
C LYS A 27 -8.75 -2.23 38.52
N VAL A 28 -8.88 -2.94 37.40
CA VAL A 28 -8.13 -2.67 36.17
C VAL A 28 -8.37 -1.21 35.79
N PRO A 29 -7.33 -0.34 35.79
CA PRO A 29 -7.50 1.02 35.34
C PRO A 29 -7.93 1.00 33.87
N ALA A 30 -8.92 1.82 33.50
CA ALA A 30 -9.39 1.95 32.12
C ALA A 30 -8.30 2.51 31.17
N ASP A 31 -7.17 2.96 31.71
CA ASP A 31 -6.14 3.68 31.00
C ASP A 31 -4.94 2.78 30.68
N MET A 32 -4.80 2.44 29.40
CA MET A 32 -3.67 1.67 28.86
C MET A 32 -2.34 2.44 28.98
N SER A 33 -2.34 3.78 28.92
CA SER A 33 -1.11 4.58 29.06
C SER A 33 -0.47 4.35 30.41
N ASN A 34 -1.26 4.47 31.48
CA ASN A 34 -0.84 4.24 32.86
C ASN A 34 -0.35 2.81 33.09
N ARG A 35 -0.87 1.83 32.33
CA ARG A 35 -0.47 0.43 32.45
C ARG A 35 0.82 0.16 31.67
N ILE A 36 0.95 0.69 30.45
CA ILE A 36 2.19 0.66 29.69
C ILE A 36 3.26 1.41 30.51
N GLU A 37 3.06 2.66 30.90
CA GLU A 37 3.99 3.46 31.73
C GLU A 37 4.40 2.79 33.05
N LYS A 38 3.50 2.11 33.75
CA LYS A 38 3.85 1.35 34.96
C LYS A 38 4.63 0.06 34.67
N GLU A 39 4.42 -0.55 33.51
CA GLU A 39 5.11 -1.77 33.07
C GLU A 39 6.36 -1.50 32.21
N LEU A 40 6.54 -0.25 31.78
CA LEU A 40 7.73 0.31 31.19
C LEU A 40 8.79 0.41 32.30
N GLY A 41 9.57 -0.65 32.47
CA GLY A 41 10.91 -0.52 33.06
C GLY A 41 11.82 0.35 32.18
N ALA A 42 13.12 0.12 32.21
CA ALA A 42 14.03 0.75 31.23
C ALA A 42 13.79 0.17 29.83
N VAL A 43 13.02 0.85 28.98
CA VAL A 43 12.84 0.49 27.58
C VAL A 43 14.10 0.80 26.79
N GLU A 44 14.62 -0.21 26.10
CA GLU A 44 15.86 -0.10 25.32
C GLU A 44 15.57 0.28 23.86
N LYS A 45 14.52 -0.29 23.27
CA LYS A 45 14.07 0.03 21.91
C LYS A 45 12.59 -0.27 21.73
N VAL A 46 11.97 0.42 20.78
CA VAL A 46 10.57 0.20 20.39
C VAL A 46 10.54 -0.07 18.89
N THR A 47 9.87 -1.15 18.49
CA THR A 47 9.64 -1.47 17.06
C THR A 47 8.17 -1.68 16.79
N VAL A 48 7.79 -1.47 15.53
CA VAL A 48 6.49 -1.88 15.01
C VAL A 48 6.76 -2.97 13.98
N MET A 49 6.11 -4.11 14.17
CA MET A 49 6.17 -5.26 13.28
C MET A 49 4.92 -5.29 12.42
N SER A 50 5.09 -5.34 11.10
CA SER A 50 4.01 -5.55 10.15
C SER A 50 3.45 -6.97 10.26
N THR A 51 2.29 -7.18 9.66
CA THR A 51 1.64 -8.50 9.56
C THR A 51 2.41 -9.52 8.70
N ASP A 52 3.37 -9.06 7.88
CA ASP A 52 4.27 -9.91 7.10
C ASP A 52 5.69 -10.00 7.69
N GLY A 53 5.88 -9.55 8.94
CA GLY A 53 7.10 -9.75 9.73
C GLY A 53 8.23 -8.73 9.48
N GLN A 54 7.98 -7.62 8.80
CA GLN A 54 8.92 -6.51 8.71
C GLN A 54 8.88 -5.70 10.02
N GLU A 55 10.03 -5.50 10.65
CA GLU A 55 10.14 -4.58 11.79
C GLU A 55 10.60 -3.19 11.34
N VAL A 56 10.12 -2.17 12.05
CA VAL A 56 10.54 -0.77 11.88
C VAL A 56 10.83 -0.22 13.26
N MET A 57 12.05 0.26 13.45
CA MET A 57 12.44 0.93 14.68
C MET A 57 11.79 2.31 14.77
N LEU A 58 11.16 2.61 15.91
CA LEU A 58 10.62 3.93 16.21
C LEU A 58 11.66 4.80 16.92
N ASP A 59 11.55 6.12 16.72
CA ASP A 59 12.33 7.07 17.51
C ASP A 59 11.88 7.04 18.97
N LEU A 60 12.71 6.44 19.83
CA LEU A 60 12.40 6.22 21.25
C LEU A 60 12.09 7.53 22.00
N PRO A 61 12.88 8.62 21.87
CA PRO A 61 12.55 9.88 22.54
C PRO A 61 11.18 10.44 22.15
N THR A 62 10.85 10.45 20.86
CA THR A 62 9.55 10.90 20.37
C THR A 62 8.43 10.00 20.87
N PHE A 63 8.61 8.68 20.79
CA PHE A 63 7.64 7.70 21.26
C PHE A 63 7.32 7.92 22.75
N MET A 64 8.34 7.96 23.61
CA MET A 64 8.16 8.10 25.06
C MET A 64 7.51 9.45 25.42
N LYS A 65 7.86 10.53 24.71
CA LYS A 65 7.26 11.86 24.92
C LYS A 65 5.78 11.90 24.55
N GLU A 66 5.39 11.23 23.47
CA GLU A 66 4.02 11.27 22.96
C GLU A 66 3.11 10.22 23.63
N LEU A 67 3.67 9.11 24.15
CA LEU A 67 2.94 7.99 24.76
C LEU A 67 2.00 8.42 25.90
N SER A 68 2.40 9.38 26.73
CA SER A 68 1.57 9.86 27.86
C SER A 68 0.25 10.51 27.41
N GLY A 69 0.15 10.91 26.15
CA GLY A 69 -1.09 11.40 25.53
C GLY A 69 -2.00 10.29 25.01
N GLN A 70 -1.53 9.04 24.97
CA GLN A 70 -2.12 7.92 24.26
C GLN A 70 -2.73 6.92 25.23
N GLY A 71 -4.03 7.04 25.50
CA GLY A 71 -4.71 6.23 26.52
C GLY A 71 -6.05 6.77 26.97
N LYS A 72 -6.35 8.03 26.59
CA LYS A 72 -7.66 8.65 26.80
C LYS A 72 -8.73 7.93 25.99
N ASP A 73 -9.94 7.88 26.53
CA ASP A 73 -11.15 7.37 25.87
C ASP A 73 -11.04 5.90 25.40
N LEU A 74 -10.20 5.11 26.08
CA LEU A 74 -10.14 3.66 25.92
C LEU A 74 -11.22 2.98 26.74
N GLN A 75 -11.92 2.04 26.11
CA GLN A 75 -13.00 1.27 26.71
C GLN A 75 -12.61 -0.20 26.72
N LEU A 76 -12.64 -0.83 27.90
CA LEU A 76 -12.40 -2.26 28.02
C LEU A 76 -13.50 -3.02 27.29
N SER A 77 -13.11 -4.02 26.50
CA SER A 77 -14.03 -4.88 25.75
C SER A 77 -13.81 -6.34 26.14
N GLU A 78 -14.91 -7.06 26.34
CA GLU A 78 -14.90 -8.52 26.57
C GLU A 78 -14.59 -9.31 25.28
N THR A 79 -14.67 -8.66 24.12
CA THR A 79 -14.42 -9.29 22.81
C THR A 79 -12.97 -9.09 22.39
N ALA A 80 -12.22 -10.19 22.35
CA ALA A 80 -10.83 -10.24 21.89
C ALA A 80 -10.64 -9.63 20.48
N LEU A 81 -9.45 -9.09 20.22
CA LEU A 81 -9.08 -8.64 18.88
C LEU A 81 -8.79 -9.86 18.00
N LYS A 82 -9.49 -9.97 16.87
CA LYS A 82 -9.26 -11.05 15.92
C LYS A 82 -7.98 -10.81 15.13
N GLN A 83 -7.27 -11.89 14.81
CA GLN A 83 -6.02 -11.81 14.05
C GLN A 83 -6.20 -11.19 12.64
N GLU A 84 -7.37 -11.36 12.02
CA GLU A 84 -7.68 -10.73 10.73
C GLU A 84 -7.71 -9.19 10.80
N ASP A 85 -8.08 -8.64 11.95
CA ASP A 85 -8.24 -7.21 12.21
C ASP A 85 -6.95 -6.53 12.66
N VAL A 86 -5.92 -7.30 13.03
CA VAL A 86 -4.59 -6.77 13.38
C VAL A 86 -3.94 -6.18 12.13
N ARG A 87 -3.46 -4.94 12.26
CA ARG A 87 -2.72 -4.19 11.23
C ARG A 87 -1.22 -4.24 11.46
N PHE A 88 -0.79 -4.05 12.70
CA PHE A 88 0.60 -4.16 13.12
C PHE A 88 0.72 -4.52 14.60
N THR A 89 1.92 -4.92 15.00
CA THR A 89 2.26 -5.29 16.38
C THR A 89 3.32 -4.34 16.92
N LEU A 90 3.01 -3.61 17.98
CA LEU A 90 3.97 -2.77 18.68
C LEU A 90 4.76 -3.63 19.68
N VAL A 91 6.09 -3.58 19.61
CA VAL A 91 6.99 -4.35 20.48
C VAL A 91 7.91 -3.39 21.24
N LEU A 92 7.80 -3.40 22.56
CA LEU A 92 8.64 -2.60 23.45
C LEU A 92 9.64 -3.52 24.13
N TYR A 93 10.91 -3.40 23.75
CA TYR A 93 11.99 -4.19 24.30
C TYR A 93 12.45 -3.58 25.62
N ARG A 94 12.40 -4.37 26.69
CA ARG A 94 12.70 -3.94 28.05
C ARG A 94 14.01 -4.54 28.52
N LYS A 95 14.80 -3.76 29.25
CA LYS A 95 16.03 -4.24 29.87
C LYS A 95 15.72 -5.35 30.87
N GLN A 96 16.29 -6.54 30.66
CA GLN A 96 16.20 -7.70 31.57
C GLN A 96 14.77 -8.25 31.79
N LEU A 97 13.79 -7.84 30.98
CA LEU A 97 12.41 -8.32 31.04
C LEU A 97 11.95 -8.78 29.65
N ALA A 98 10.93 -9.63 29.60
CA ALA A 98 10.31 -10.01 28.33
C ALA A 98 9.78 -8.75 27.60
N PRO A 99 9.83 -8.70 26.25
CA PRO A 99 9.24 -7.60 25.50
C PRO A 99 7.75 -7.44 25.81
N LEU A 100 7.28 -6.20 25.85
CA LEU A 100 5.85 -5.89 25.92
C LEU A 100 5.30 -5.85 24.49
N VAL A 101 4.23 -6.59 24.23
CA VAL A 101 3.64 -6.73 22.90
C VAL A 101 2.21 -6.20 22.92
N VAL A 102 1.89 -5.31 21.98
CA VAL A 102 0.55 -4.77 21.79
C VAL A 102 0.11 -5.05 20.35
N ALA A 103 -0.96 -5.81 20.18
CA ALA A 103 -1.59 -5.99 18.87
C ALA A 103 -2.49 -4.78 18.59
N VAL A 104 -2.39 -4.19 17.40
CA VAL A 104 -3.11 -2.96 17.04
C VAL A 104 -3.91 -3.18 15.77
N GLY A 105 -5.21 -2.91 15.85
CA GLY A 105 -6.13 -2.77 14.72
C GLY A 105 -6.70 -1.36 14.65
N GLU A 106 -7.42 -1.05 13.56
CA GLU A 106 -7.93 0.31 13.29
C GLU A 106 -8.84 0.87 14.40
N GLY A 107 -9.61 0.01 15.07
CA GLY A 107 -10.55 0.41 16.12
C GLY A 107 -10.37 -0.32 17.46
N ALA A 108 -9.27 -1.04 17.62
CA ALA A 108 -9.01 -1.85 18.81
C ALA A 108 -7.51 -2.08 19.04
N SER A 109 -7.09 -2.14 20.30
CA SER A 109 -5.76 -2.58 20.69
C SER A 109 -5.87 -3.67 21.75
N GLN A 110 -5.00 -4.68 21.68
CA GLN A 110 -4.96 -5.75 22.66
C GLN A 110 -3.59 -5.81 23.33
N PHE A 111 -3.63 -5.82 24.67
CA PHE A 111 -2.46 -5.92 25.53
C PHE A 111 -2.70 -6.97 26.62
N GLY A 112 -1.90 -8.04 26.61
CA GLY A 112 -2.17 -9.24 27.40
C GLY A 112 -3.56 -9.80 27.09
N GLU A 113 -4.34 -10.07 28.14
CA GLU A 113 -5.73 -10.55 28.03
C GLU A 113 -6.75 -9.44 27.79
N ASN A 114 -6.35 -8.17 27.84
CA ASN A 114 -7.28 -7.04 27.77
C ASN A 114 -7.35 -6.46 26.36
N THR A 115 -8.57 -6.33 25.84
CA THR A 115 -8.85 -5.63 24.59
C THR A 115 -9.48 -4.27 24.89
N TYR A 116 -8.95 -3.23 24.25
CA TYR A 116 -9.40 -1.85 24.37
C TYR A 116 -9.99 -1.39 23.04
N ARG A 117 -11.12 -0.68 23.08
CA ARG A 117 -11.84 -0.14 21.92
C ARG A 117 -12.26 1.31 22.17
N GLY A 118 -12.94 1.90 21.20
CA GLY A 118 -13.46 3.28 21.27
C GLY A 118 -12.54 4.29 20.59
N ALA A 119 -12.84 5.58 20.77
CA ALA A 119 -12.10 6.67 20.13
C ALA A 119 -10.61 6.67 20.51
N GLY A 120 -10.27 6.25 21.74
CA GLY A 120 -8.89 6.11 22.17
C GLY A 120 -8.10 5.07 21.36
N ALA A 121 -8.74 3.95 20.99
CA ALA A 121 -8.07 2.89 20.23
C ALA A 121 -7.81 3.33 18.77
N VAL A 122 -8.75 4.08 18.19
CA VAL A 122 -8.59 4.71 16.87
C VAL A 122 -7.47 5.74 16.88
N ALA A 123 -7.41 6.59 17.91
CA ALA A 123 -6.34 7.56 18.08
C ALA A 123 -4.97 6.87 18.24
N PHE A 124 -4.91 5.81 19.05
CA PHE A 124 -3.71 5.01 19.24
C PHE A 124 -3.22 4.38 17.94
N TYR A 125 -4.14 3.81 17.15
CA TYR A 125 -3.84 3.27 15.82
C TYR A 125 -3.20 4.32 14.91
N HIS A 126 -3.82 5.48 14.74
CA HIS A 126 -3.29 6.54 13.88
C HIS A 126 -1.96 7.10 14.39
N TRP A 127 -1.77 7.16 15.70
CA TRP A 127 -0.50 7.57 16.30
C TRP A 127 0.63 6.59 15.96
N ILE A 128 0.42 5.28 16.14
CA ILE A 128 1.42 4.28 15.77
C ILE A 128 1.65 4.26 14.25
N GLN A 129 0.59 4.39 13.44
CA GLN A 129 0.67 4.49 11.99
C GLN A 129 1.58 5.67 11.56
N LYS A 130 1.42 6.83 12.20
CA LYS A 130 2.26 8.02 11.96
C LYS A 130 3.72 7.79 12.33
N LEU A 131 3.99 7.19 13.49
CA LEU A 131 5.36 6.91 13.93
C LEU A 131 6.04 5.86 13.03
N THR A 132 5.30 4.82 12.64
CA THR A 132 5.77 3.77 11.72
C THR A 132 6.13 4.37 10.36
N GLY A 133 5.26 5.23 9.82
CA GLY A 133 5.53 5.92 8.55
C GLY A 133 6.82 6.74 8.57
N LYS A 134 7.09 7.45 9.67
CA LYS A 134 8.36 8.18 9.86
C LYS A 134 9.56 7.23 9.94
N GLY A 135 9.44 6.13 10.67
CA GLY A 135 10.48 5.10 10.80
C GLY A 135 10.80 4.41 9.47
N LEU A 136 9.79 4.18 8.62
CA LEU A 136 9.98 3.62 7.28
C LEU A 136 10.86 4.52 6.40
N LEU A 137 10.59 5.83 6.39
CA LEU A 137 11.30 6.78 5.54
C LEU A 137 12.67 7.22 6.09
N SER A 138 12.96 6.95 7.36
CA SER A 138 14.24 7.30 8.01
C SER A 138 15.29 6.18 7.97
N GLN A 139 14.97 5.04 7.34
CA GLN A 139 15.89 3.92 7.25
C GLN A 139 17.19 4.29 6.53
N LYS A 140 18.29 3.65 6.94
CA LYS A 140 19.55 3.78 6.23
C LYS A 140 19.39 3.21 4.82
N ILE A 141 19.76 4.01 3.83
CA ILE A 141 19.72 3.64 2.42
C ILE A 141 21.12 3.17 2.00
N ASP A 142 21.25 1.90 1.65
CA ASP A 142 22.51 1.35 1.14
C ASP A 142 22.55 1.43 -0.39
N THR A 143 21.50 0.95 -1.08
CA THR A 143 21.37 1.04 -2.54
C THR A 143 19.93 1.31 -2.94
N VAL A 144 19.73 1.94 -4.11
CA VAL A 144 18.40 2.19 -4.67
C VAL A 144 18.35 1.69 -6.10
N LEU A 145 17.37 0.82 -6.37
CA LEU A 145 17.00 0.40 -7.71
C LEU A 145 15.73 1.18 -8.12
N LEU A 146 15.88 2.06 -9.11
CA LEU A 146 14.77 2.77 -9.73
C LEU A 146 14.24 1.94 -10.90
N SER A 147 12.93 1.77 -10.97
CA SER A 147 12.23 1.10 -12.06
C SER A 147 11.12 1.98 -12.62
N ALA A 148 10.91 1.95 -13.93
CA ALA A 148 9.73 2.45 -14.61
C ALA A 148 9.02 1.25 -15.23
N GLU A 149 8.07 0.68 -14.50
CA GLU A 149 7.44 -0.62 -14.83
C GLU A 149 6.78 -0.60 -16.20
N ASP A 150 6.05 0.48 -16.51
CA ASP A 150 5.34 0.63 -17.79
C ASP A 150 6.29 0.71 -19.00
N LEU A 151 7.56 1.04 -18.76
CA LEU A 151 8.62 1.12 -19.78
C LEU A 151 9.54 -0.11 -19.80
N ALA A 152 9.37 -1.04 -18.84
CA ALA A 152 10.30 -2.15 -18.59
C ALA A 152 11.77 -1.69 -18.45
N LYS A 153 11.99 -0.54 -17.80
CA LYS A 153 13.33 0.02 -17.56
C LYS A 153 13.68 0.01 -16.09
N THR A 154 14.91 -0.36 -15.77
CA THR A 154 15.45 -0.36 -14.41
C THR A 154 16.86 0.21 -14.39
N ARG A 155 17.22 0.93 -13.33
CA ARG A 155 18.54 1.55 -13.15
C ARG A 155 18.90 1.59 -11.67
N VAL A 156 20.13 1.18 -11.35
CA VAL A 156 20.72 1.40 -10.02
C VAL A 156 21.19 2.86 -9.94
N LEU A 157 20.82 3.54 -8.86
CA LEU A 157 21.17 4.95 -8.63
C LEU A 157 22.58 5.08 -8.03
N GLY A 158 23.28 6.15 -8.40
CA GLY A 158 24.59 6.52 -7.83
C GLY A 158 24.46 7.25 -6.49
N GLU A 159 25.57 7.45 -5.79
CA GLU A 159 25.59 8.03 -4.43
C GLU A 159 24.89 9.39 -4.31
N THR A 160 25.14 10.32 -5.25
CA THR A 160 24.50 11.64 -5.27
C THR A 160 22.98 11.54 -5.48
N GLU A 161 22.54 10.61 -6.32
CA GLU A 161 21.10 10.37 -6.58
C GLU A 161 20.43 9.74 -5.36
N ILE A 162 21.14 8.83 -4.67
CA ILE A 162 20.69 8.23 -3.40
C ILE A 162 20.57 9.30 -2.30
N GLU A 163 21.52 10.23 -2.22
CA GLU A 163 21.46 11.37 -1.29
C GLU A 163 20.20 12.22 -1.53
N ASP A 164 19.89 12.48 -2.79
CA ASP A 164 18.70 13.22 -3.18
C ASP A 164 17.41 12.49 -2.77
N ILE A 165 17.31 11.18 -3.05
CA ILE A 165 16.18 10.36 -2.58
C ILE A 165 16.04 10.45 -1.07
N ARG A 166 17.15 10.32 -0.33
CA ARG A 166 17.12 10.35 1.14
C ARG A 166 16.58 11.67 1.67
N LYS A 167 17.03 12.80 1.11
CA LYS A 167 16.55 14.13 1.49
C LYS A 167 15.06 14.29 1.21
N THR A 168 14.60 13.84 0.04
CA THR A 168 13.19 13.95 -0.32
C THR A 168 12.30 13.07 0.56
N LEU A 169 12.69 11.83 0.85
CA LEU A 169 11.93 10.96 1.75
C LEU A 169 11.93 11.47 3.19
N ALA A 170 13.04 12.03 3.68
CA ALA A 170 13.10 12.62 5.01
C ALA A 170 12.20 13.86 5.16
N ALA A 171 11.93 14.58 4.08
CA ALA A 171 11.03 15.74 4.06
C ALA A 171 9.55 15.37 3.81
N ALA A 172 9.24 14.09 3.56
CA ALA A 172 7.90 13.66 3.22
C ALA A 172 6.92 13.84 4.38
N VAL A 173 5.71 14.28 4.06
CA VAL A 173 4.65 14.51 5.05
C VAL A 173 3.62 13.38 4.95
N PRO A 174 3.37 12.60 6.02
CA PRO A 174 2.36 11.55 6.00
C PRO A 174 0.97 12.11 5.68
N GLU A 175 0.24 11.43 4.80
CA GLU A 175 -1.17 11.71 4.58
C GLU A 175 -1.97 11.24 5.81
N THR A 176 -2.84 12.11 6.34
CA THR A 176 -3.66 11.80 7.53
C THR A 176 -5.11 11.62 7.14
N GLY A 177 -5.72 10.50 7.55
CA GLY A 177 -7.13 10.20 7.32
C GLY A 177 -7.36 9.12 6.26
N ALA A 178 -8.60 8.98 5.79
CA ALA A 178 -8.94 8.06 4.73
C ALA A 178 -8.34 8.57 3.40
N SER A 179 -7.31 7.90 2.90
CA SER A 179 -6.74 8.24 1.60
C SER A 179 -7.71 7.82 0.49
N LEU A 180 -7.92 8.71 -0.48
CA LEU A 180 -8.59 8.33 -1.71
C LEU A 180 -7.70 7.31 -2.43
N LYS A 181 -8.31 6.24 -2.95
CA LYS A 181 -7.57 5.23 -3.70
C LYS A 181 -6.96 5.87 -4.96
N GLN A 182 -5.64 6.05 -4.96
CA GLN A 182 -4.90 6.56 -6.11
C GLN A 182 -4.10 5.45 -6.78
N TYR A 183 -3.95 5.58 -8.10
CA TYR A 183 -3.16 4.67 -8.92
C TYR A 183 -1.96 5.42 -9.52
N PRO A 184 -0.82 4.75 -9.73
CA PRO A 184 0.37 5.39 -10.27
C PRO A 184 0.13 6.01 -11.64
N LEU A 185 0.62 7.22 -11.86
CA LEU A 185 0.62 7.82 -13.20
C LEU A 185 1.63 7.10 -14.11
N TYR A 186 1.48 7.24 -15.42
CA TYR A 186 2.43 6.74 -16.39
C TYR A 186 3.62 7.71 -16.52
N PRO A 187 4.88 7.22 -16.55
CA PRO A 187 5.27 5.86 -16.21
C PRO A 187 5.14 5.57 -14.70
N ASN A 188 4.77 4.34 -14.36
CA ASN A 188 4.74 3.84 -12.98
C ASN A 188 6.18 3.70 -12.45
N TYR A 189 6.66 4.75 -11.79
CA TYR A 189 7.97 4.74 -11.15
C TYR A 189 7.93 4.08 -9.78
N ARG A 190 8.92 3.21 -9.53
CA ARG A 190 9.12 2.51 -8.26
C ARG A 190 10.58 2.62 -7.82
N LEU A 191 10.78 2.84 -6.54
CA LEU A 191 12.10 2.80 -5.91
C LEU A 191 12.13 1.60 -4.96
N ARG A 192 13.04 0.67 -5.23
CA ARG A 192 13.39 -0.39 -4.29
C ARG A 192 14.65 0.03 -3.53
N ILE A 193 14.47 0.39 -2.28
CA ILE A 193 15.51 0.91 -1.40
C ILE A 193 15.98 -0.25 -0.52
N ASN A 194 17.18 -0.76 -0.79
CA ASN A 194 17.74 -1.81 0.05
C ASN A 194 18.32 -1.19 1.33
N SER A 195 17.88 -1.71 2.46
CA SER A 195 18.40 -1.41 3.80
C SER A 195 18.89 -2.72 4.45
N ALA A 196 19.59 -2.60 5.58
CA ALA A 196 20.15 -3.73 6.31
C ALA A 196 19.12 -4.75 6.81
N GLU A 197 17.85 -4.36 6.97
CA GLU A 197 16.79 -5.23 7.49
C GLU A 197 15.97 -5.84 6.36
N ARG A 198 15.29 -5.00 5.57
CA ARG A 198 14.43 -5.43 4.46
C ARG A 198 14.28 -4.32 3.43
N PRO A 199 14.23 -4.63 2.12
CA PRO A 199 14.00 -3.63 1.11
C PRO A 199 12.67 -2.88 1.31
N LEU A 200 12.75 -1.56 1.25
CA LEU A 200 11.60 -0.66 1.27
C LEU A 200 11.17 -0.40 -0.18
N GLU A 201 9.93 -0.72 -0.51
CA GLU A 201 9.34 -0.48 -1.82
C GLU A 201 8.56 0.83 -1.79
N VAL A 202 8.95 1.81 -2.60
CA VAL A 202 8.26 3.09 -2.71
C VAL A 202 7.66 3.20 -4.11
N THR A 203 6.35 3.36 -4.21
CA THR A 203 5.65 3.60 -5.50
C THR A 203 5.26 5.06 -5.61
N VAL A 204 5.64 5.71 -6.72
CA VAL A 204 5.22 7.08 -7.01
C VAL A 204 3.83 7.07 -7.62
N LEU A 205 2.86 7.55 -6.86
CA LEU A 205 1.45 7.57 -7.28
C LEU A 205 1.17 8.75 -8.20
N THR A 206 1.61 9.94 -7.79
CA THR A 206 1.52 11.20 -8.55
C THR A 206 2.81 11.99 -8.34
N PRO A 207 3.03 13.13 -9.02
CA PRO A 207 4.25 13.89 -8.83
C PRO A 207 4.53 14.26 -7.36
N THR A 208 3.49 14.48 -6.57
CA THR A 208 3.57 14.90 -5.16
C THR A 208 3.11 13.84 -4.18
N LEU A 209 2.88 12.59 -4.60
CA LEU A 209 2.34 11.54 -3.74
C LEU A 209 3.06 10.21 -3.95
N ILE A 210 3.54 9.61 -2.86
CA ILE A 210 4.14 8.28 -2.85
C ILE A 210 3.38 7.34 -1.91
N SER A 211 3.50 6.05 -2.15
CA SER A 211 2.98 4.99 -1.27
C SER A 211 4.05 3.97 -0.92
N VAL A 212 3.97 3.45 0.29
CA VAL A 212 4.87 2.46 0.86
C VAL A 212 4.02 1.36 1.53
N PRO A 213 4.04 0.11 1.01
CA PRO A 213 3.34 -0.99 1.65
C PRO A 213 4.06 -1.41 2.94
N PHE A 214 3.29 -1.81 3.95
CA PHE A 214 3.79 -2.32 5.23
C PHE A 214 2.84 -3.40 5.78
N GLY A 215 3.11 -4.67 5.46
CA GLY A 215 2.15 -5.76 5.70
C GLY A 215 0.82 -5.53 4.99
N LYS A 216 -0.27 -5.51 5.76
CA LYS A 216 -1.62 -5.18 5.28
C LYS A 216 -1.86 -3.67 5.12
N GLU A 217 -0.98 -2.83 5.64
CA GLU A 217 -1.11 -1.38 5.57
C GLU A 217 -0.43 -0.81 4.32
N THR A 218 -0.88 0.38 3.92
CA THR A 218 -0.17 1.20 2.93
C THR A 218 -0.07 2.61 3.48
N HIS A 219 1.16 3.08 3.67
CA HIS A 219 1.44 4.45 4.09
C HIS A 219 1.59 5.34 2.88
N THR A 220 0.84 6.44 2.85
CA THR A 220 0.92 7.45 1.79
C THR A 220 1.58 8.71 2.31
N PHE A 221 2.41 9.35 1.48
CA PHE A 221 3.14 10.56 1.85
C PHE A 221 3.13 11.60 0.73
N HIS A 222 3.02 12.86 1.12
CA HIS A 222 3.16 14.01 0.25
C HIS A 222 4.62 14.47 0.12
N LEU A 223 5.00 14.86 -1.09
CA LEU A 223 6.30 15.39 -1.47
C LEU A 223 6.14 16.73 -2.23
N ASP A 224 7.23 17.47 -2.40
CA ASP A 224 7.30 18.76 -3.10
C ASP A 224 7.22 18.68 -4.65
N GLY A 225 7.15 17.47 -5.21
CA GLY A 225 7.12 17.25 -6.66
C GLY A 225 8.50 17.10 -7.31
N GLY A 226 9.57 17.52 -6.63
CA GLY A 226 10.93 17.50 -7.18
C GLY A 226 11.45 16.09 -7.47
N LEU A 227 10.99 15.11 -6.70
CA LEU A 227 11.31 13.70 -6.93
C LEU A 227 10.90 13.29 -8.36
N PHE A 228 9.65 13.54 -8.74
CA PHE A 228 9.13 13.07 -10.03
C PHE A 228 9.93 13.62 -11.21
N SER A 229 10.29 14.91 -11.19
CA SER A 229 11.16 15.51 -12.21
C SER A 229 12.47 14.75 -12.35
N LYS A 230 13.16 14.46 -11.24
CA LYS A 230 14.41 13.68 -11.24
C LYS A 230 14.21 12.27 -11.80
N LEU A 231 13.12 11.61 -11.41
CA LEU A 231 12.80 10.27 -11.94
C LEU A 231 12.63 10.28 -13.45
N THR A 232 11.95 11.30 -14.00
CA THR A 232 11.78 11.43 -15.46
C THR A 232 13.07 11.80 -16.19
N GLU A 233 14.02 12.47 -15.51
CA GLU A 233 15.35 12.73 -16.06
C GLU A 233 16.20 11.44 -16.08
N TRP A 234 16.12 10.65 -15.01
CA TRP A 234 16.91 9.42 -14.87
C TRP A 234 16.41 8.26 -15.73
N ILE A 235 15.08 8.14 -15.89
CA ILE A 235 14.43 7.19 -16.79
C ILE A 235 13.36 7.93 -17.60
N SER A 236 13.73 8.42 -18.78
CA SER A 236 12.80 9.17 -19.63
C SER A 236 11.70 8.27 -20.22
N PRO A 237 10.45 8.77 -20.28
CA PRO A 237 9.35 8.11 -21.01
C PRO A 237 9.57 8.09 -22.53
N THR A 238 10.53 8.87 -23.05
CA THR A 238 10.74 9.00 -24.49
C THR A 238 11.75 7.97 -24.98
N ASP A 239 11.30 6.77 -25.33
CA ASP A 239 12.05 5.93 -26.26
C ASP A 239 11.53 6.17 -27.67
N LYS A 240 12.43 6.57 -28.57
CA LYS A 240 12.19 6.82 -30.00
C LYS A 240 11.76 5.57 -30.81
N LYS A 241 11.40 4.47 -30.14
CA LYS A 241 10.86 3.27 -30.79
C LYS A 241 9.35 3.44 -30.94
N GLU A 242 8.78 2.80 -31.96
CA GLU A 242 7.33 2.79 -32.20
C GLU A 242 6.59 2.42 -30.91
N GLU A 243 5.92 3.40 -30.30
CA GLU A 243 5.07 3.16 -29.12
C GLU A 243 4.08 2.05 -29.45
N LYS A 244 4.02 1.03 -28.60
CA LYS A 244 3.07 -0.07 -28.82
C LYS A 244 1.66 0.48 -28.86
N GLN A 245 0.77 -0.14 -29.64
CA GLN A 245 -0.60 0.35 -29.85
C GLN A 245 -1.37 0.65 -28.56
N LEU A 246 -1.15 -0.16 -27.51
CA LEU A 246 -1.73 0.02 -26.18
C LEU A 246 -1.08 1.16 -25.38
N GLU A 247 0.23 1.40 -25.53
CA GLU A 247 0.94 2.46 -24.80
C GLU A 247 0.44 3.85 -25.20
N GLN A 248 0.00 4.02 -26.46
CA GLN A 248 -0.60 5.26 -26.93
C GLN A 248 -1.86 5.65 -26.14
N LEU A 249 -2.57 4.68 -25.55
CA LEU A 249 -3.77 4.92 -24.78
C LEU A 249 -3.50 5.64 -23.45
N PHE A 250 -2.26 5.61 -22.91
CA PHE A 250 -1.88 6.42 -21.74
C PHE A 250 -2.03 7.93 -22.00
N LYS A 251 -2.02 8.36 -23.26
CA LYS A 251 -2.19 9.77 -23.65
C LYS A 251 -3.66 10.19 -23.78
N ALA A 252 -4.61 9.31 -23.48
CA ALA A 252 -6.03 9.59 -23.61
C ALA A 252 -6.43 10.85 -22.83
N SER A 253 -7.18 11.74 -23.48
CA SER A 253 -7.79 12.90 -22.83
C SER A 253 -9.17 12.60 -22.28
N ARG A 254 -9.83 11.55 -22.80
CA ARG A 254 -11.18 11.15 -22.44
C ARG A 254 -11.36 9.64 -22.57
N ILE A 255 -12.15 9.04 -21.69
CA ILE A 255 -12.61 7.65 -21.77
C ILE A 255 -14.14 7.64 -21.74
N ARG A 256 -14.78 6.92 -22.66
CA ARG A 256 -16.23 6.75 -22.71
C ARG A 256 -16.61 5.27 -22.73
N ILE A 257 -17.65 4.90 -21.99
CA ILE A 257 -18.22 3.55 -21.98
C ILE A 257 -19.58 3.60 -22.68
N ALA A 258 -19.83 2.65 -23.58
CA ALA A 258 -21.14 2.46 -24.20
C ALA A 258 -21.71 1.08 -23.88
N ALA A 259 -22.96 1.05 -23.44
CA ALA A 259 -23.72 -0.15 -23.12
C ALA A 259 -24.27 -0.80 -24.40
N THR A 260 -23.40 -1.47 -25.15
CA THR A 260 -23.71 -2.02 -26.48
C THR A 260 -23.91 -3.54 -26.50
N GLY A 261 -23.66 -4.23 -25.37
CA GLY A 261 -23.64 -5.68 -25.32
C GLY A 261 -24.41 -6.28 -24.15
N ALA A 262 -24.11 -7.54 -23.83
CA ALA A 262 -24.81 -8.36 -22.86
C ALA A 262 -24.59 -7.94 -21.40
N MET A 263 -23.52 -7.17 -21.11
CA MET A 263 -23.25 -6.68 -19.76
C MET A 263 -24.02 -5.39 -19.52
N ALA A 264 -24.78 -5.33 -18.43
CA ALA A 264 -25.51 -4.13 -18.00
C ALA A 264 -24.55 -3.09 -17.42
N VAL A 265 -23.73 -2.48 -18.28
CA VAL A 265 -22.90 -1.33 -17.93
C VAL A 265 -23.72 -0.05 -18.09
N GLU A 266 -23.42 0.96 -17.28
CA GLU A 266 -24.00 2.28 -17.45
C GLU A 266 -23.05 3.14 -18.29
N SER A 267 -23.61 3.93 -19.21
CA SER A 267 -22.82 4.89 -19.97
C SER A 267 -22.10 5.84 -19.00
N LEU A 268 -20.79 5.99 -19.20
CA LEU A 268 -19.93 6.83 -18.40
C LEU A 268 -18.99 7.57 -19.34
N GLU A 269 -18.78 8.86 -19.08
CA GLU A 269 -17.78 9.67 -19.76
C GLU A 269 -16.85 10.27 -18.72
N LEU A 270 -15.55 10.09 -18.93
CA LEU A 270 -14.48 10.46 -18.03
C LEU A 270 -13.54 11.44 -18.73
N GLU A 271 -13.37 12.63 -18.16
CA GLU A 271 -12.33 13.56 -18.55
C GLU A 271 -11.03 13.24 -17.81
N VAL A 272 -10.07 12.63 -18.51
CA VAL A 272 -8.86 12.02 -17.91
C VAL A 272 -7.98 13.06 -17.21
N ARG A 273 -7.93 14.29 -17.74
CA ARG A 273 -7.02 15.35 -17.25
C ARG A 273 -7.65 16.25 -16.19
N LYS A 274 -8.82 15.90 -15.66
CA LYS A 274 -9.54 16.73 -14.68
C LYS A 274 -8.83 16.75 -13.32
N THR A 275 -8.49 15.59 -12.78
CA THR A 275 -7.63 15.46 -11.58
C THR A 275 -6.68 14.27 -11.73
N THR A 276 -5.72 14.16 -10.80
CA THR A 276 -4.80 13.01 -10.76
C THR A 276 -5.50 11.69 -10.47
N VAL A 277 -6.69 11.70 -9.85
CA VAL A 277 -7.48 10.49 -9.59
C VAL A 277 -8.04 9.91 -10.89
N GLU A 278 -8.71 10.72 -11.70
CA GLU A 278 -9.21 10.30 -13.02
C GLU A 278 -8.05 9.88 -13.94
N GLN A 279 -6.94 10.61 -13.89
CA GLN A 279 -5.75 10.27 -14.65
C GLN A 279 -5.15 8.92 -14.23
N GLY A 280 -5.01 8.68 -12.92
CA GLY A 280 -4.52 7.41 -12.39
C GLY A 280 -5.41 6.23 -12.76
N ILE A 281 -6.74 6.41 -12.71
CA ILE A 281 -7.71 5.39 -13.12
C ILE A 281 -7.63 5.11 -14.62
N ALA A 282 -7.51 6.14 -15.44
CA ALA A 282 -7.32 5.99 -16.89
C ALA A 282 -6.02 5.22 -17.21
N HIS A 283 -4.92 5.53 -16.54
CA HIS A 283 -3.66 4.80 -16.72
C HIS A 283 -3.76 3.36 -16.21
N GLN A 284 -4.43 3.13 -15.07
CA GLN A 284 -4.66 1.77 -14.58
C GLN A 284 -5.53 0.95 -15.54
N ALA A 285 -6.52 1.57 -16.17
CA ALA A 285 -7.33 0.97 -17.23
C ALA A 285 -6.49 0.52 -18.42
N VAL A 286 -5.47 1.29 -18.81
CA VAL A 286 -4.53 0.90 -19.87
C VAL A 286 -3.62 -0.24 -19.41
N ARG A 287 -3.13 -0.21 -18.17
CA ARG A 287 -2.30 -1.30 -17.61
C ARG A 287 -3.04 -2.64 -17.59
N LEU A 288 -4.34 -2.65 -17.28
CA LEU A 288 -5.15 -3.87 -17.36
C LEU A 288 -5.13 -4.44 -18.79
N LEU A 289 -5.32 -3.61 -19.82
CA LEU A 289 -5.23 -4.03 -21.22
C LEU A 289 -3.85 -4.61 -21.57
N GLN A 290 -2.77 -4.07 -21.00
CA GLN A 290 -1.41 -4.55 -21.25
C GLN A 290 -1.11 -5.94 -20.67
N THR A 291 -1.93 -6.44 -19.74
CA THR A 291 -1.79 -7.81 -19.21
C THR A 291 -2.35 -8.88 -20.16
N ALA A 292 -3.03 -8.47 -21.22
CA ALA A 292 -3.61 -9.37 -22.21
C ALA A 292 -2.56 -9.92 -23.18
N GLU A 293 -2.82 -11.11 -23.70
CA GLU A 293 -1.97 -11.71 -24.74
C GLU A 293 -2.54 -11.40 -26.13
N LEU A 294 -1.69 -10.86 -27.01
CA LEU A 294 -2.02 -10.61 -28.41
C LEU A 294 -2.20 -11.92 -29.17
N LEU A 295 -3.33 -12.09 -29.84
CA LEU A 295 -3.63 -13.23 -30.69
C LEU A 295 -3.11 -13.01 -32.10
N LYS A 296 -2.60 -14.08 -32.72
CA LYS A 296 -2.16 -14.07 -34.13
C LYS A 296 -3.32 -13.96 -35.11
N GLU A 297 -4.48 -14.49 -34.74
CA GLU A 297 -5.68 -14.55 -35.56
C GLU A 297 -6.91 -14.20 -34.72
N ALA A 298 -7.96 -13.70 -35.36
CA ALA A 298 -9.23 -13.42 -34.72
C ALA A 298 -9.88 -14.72 -34.18
N PRO A 299 -10.53 -14.69 -33.01
CA PRO A 299 -11.32 -15.82 -32.52
C PRO A 299 -12.40 -16.21 -33.53
N LYS A 300 -12.56 -17.51 -33.79
CA LYS A 300 -13.64 -18.02 -34.67
C LYS A 300 -15.03 -17.77 -34.09
N ASP A 301 -15.13 -17.80 -32.75
CA ASP A 301 -16.33 -17.48 -32.00
C ASP A 301 -15.92 -16.69 -30.74
N PRO A 302 -15.93 -15.35 -30.80
CA PRO A 302 -15.60 -14.51 -29.65
C PRO A 302 -16.70 -14.51 -28.57
N GLY A 303 -17.88 -15.07 -28.86
CA GLY A 303 -19.07 -14.96 -28.02
C GLY A 303 -19.74 -13.58 -28.12
N PRO A 304 -20.74 -13.30 -27.25
CA PRO A 304 -21.46 -12.03 -27.28
C PRO A 304 -20.60 -10.86 -26.79
N GLU A 305 -20.70 -9.74 -27.51
CA GLU A 305 -20.16 -8.45 -27.06
C GLU A 305 -20.71 -8.12 -25.66
N GLN A 306 -19.84 -7.65 -24.77
CA GLN A 306 -20.19 -7.23 -23.41
C GLN A 306 -20.52 -5.75 -23.38
N TYR A 307 -19.60 -4.91 -23.86
CA TYR A 307 -19.72 -3.44 -23.98
C TYR A 307 -18.54 -2.88 -24.79
N ARG A 308 -18.54 -1.56 -25.06
CA ARG A 308 -17.43 -0.86 -25.72
C ARG A 308 -16.81 0.22 -24.85
N LEU A 309 -15.49 0.38 -24.97
CA LEU A 309 -14.74 1.53 -24.44
C LEU A 309 -14.16 2.35 -25.59
N PHE A 310 -14.21 3.66 -25.44
CA PHE A 310 -13.63 4.61 -26.38
C PHE A 310 -12.58 5.43 -25.65
N PHE A 311 -11.33 5.38 -26.12
CA PHE A 311 -10.25 6.23 -25.66
C PHE A 311 -10.02 7.35 -26.67
N THR A 312 -10.18 8.61 -26.27
CA THR A 312 -9.85 9.74 -27.13
C THR A 312 -8.38 10.10 -26.99
N VAL A 313 -7.57 9.78 -27.99
CA VAL A 313 -6.12 10.08 -28.03
C VAL A 313 -5.86 11.08 -29.14
N ASN A 314 -5.28 12.24 -28.81
CA ASN A 314 -4.99 13.31 -29.77
C ASN A 314 -6.22 13.70 -30.64
N GLY A 315 -7.41 13.70 -30.05
CA GLY A 315 -8.67 14.02 -30.74
C GLY A 315 -9.27 12.90 -31.59
N LYS A 316 -8.67 11.70 -31.64
CA LYS A 316 -9.21 10.52 -32.34
C LYS A 316 -9.70 9.48 -31.33
N GLU A 317 -10.88 8.92 -31.55
CA GLU A 317 -11.38 7.80 -30.74
C GLU A 317 -10.72 6.48 -31.17
N ARG A 318 -10.31 5.69 -30.17
CA ARG A 318 -9.78 4.33 -30.29
C ARG A 318 -10.73 3.41 -29.55
N GLU A 319 -11.24 2.41 -30.24
CA GLU A 319 -12.32 1.55 -29.74
C GLU A 319 -11.76 0.23 -29.19
N VAL A 320 -12.17 -0.11 -27.98
CA VAL A 320 -11.99 -1.44 -27.38
C VAL A 320 -13.36 -2.11 -27.27
N ILE A 321 -13.54 -3.20 -28.02
CA ILE A 321 -14.76 -4.02 -27.98
C ILE A 321 -14.52 -5.20 -27.04
N TRP A 322 -15.31 -5.30 -25.98
CA TRP A 322 -15.15 -6.34 -24.96
C TRP A 322 -16.00 -7.57 -25.23
N TYR A 323 -15.40 -8.73 -25.02
CA TYR A 323 -16.03 -10.04 -24.97
C TYR A 323 -15.66 -10.74 -23.66
N ALA A 324 -16.31 -11.86 -23.35
CA ALA A 324 -16.11 -12.57 -22.09
C ALA A 324 -14.65 -13.03 -21.86
N LYS A 325 -13.95 -13.45 -22.93
CA LYS A 325 -12.55 -13.93 -22.88
C LYS A 325 -11.61 -13.19 -23.83
N TYR A 326 -12.15 -12.26 -24.61
CA TYR A 326 -11.39 -11.53 -25.62
C TYR A 326 -11.68 -10.05 -25.54
N PHE A 327 -10.80 -9.24 -26.11
CA PHE A 327 -11.17 -7.91 -26.56
C PHE A 327 -10.52 -7.64 -27.90
N GLN A 328 -11.13 -6.74 -28.66
CA GLN A 328 -10.59 -6.22 -29.89
C GLN A 328 -10.22 -4.75 -29.69
N LEU A 329 -9.01 -4.36 -30.11
CA LEU A 329 -8.59 -2.96 -30.19
C LEU A 329 -8.17 -2.66 -31.63
N ASP A 330 -8.95 -1.80 -32.30
CA ASP A 330 -8.87 -1.59 -33.74
C ASP A 330 -8.95 -2.95 -34.50
N ALA A 331 -7.89 -3.35 -35.22
CA ALA A 331 -7.83 -4.61 -35.95
C ALA A 331 -7.24 -5.80 -35.15
N ASN A 332 -6.72 -5.54 -33.94
CA ASN A 332 -5.97 -6.55 -33.17
C ASN A 332 -6.85 -7.20 -32.09
N TRP A 333 -6.64 -8.50 -31.91
CA TRP A 333 -7.38 -9.33 -30.96
C TRP A 333 -6.50 -9.75 -29.80
N PHE A 334 -7.06 -9.72 -28.60
CA PHE A 334 -6.37 -10.07 -27.37
C PHE A 334 -7.19 -11.06 -26.57
N THR A 335 -6.52 -12.00 -25.89
CA THR A 335 -7.16 -12.92 -24.94
C THR A 335 -6.92 -12.47 -23.51
N HIS A 336 -7.90 -12.71 -22.65
CA HIS A 336 -7.86 -12.32 -21.25
C HIS A 336 -8.66 -13.26 -20.34
N ASN A 337 -8.47 -13.10 -19.03
CA ASN A 337 -9.27 -13.79 -18.02
C ASN A 337 -9.99 -12.73 -17.15
N GLU A 338 -11.32 -12.69 -17.23
CA GLU A 338 -12.20 -11.83 -16.39
C GLU A 338 -11.93 -10.30 -16.44
N MET A 339 -11.23 -9.80 -17.46
CA MET A 339 -10.83 -8.38 -17.48
C MET A 339 -11.98 -7.42 -17.80
N ALA A 340 -13.02 -7.85 -18.52
CA ALA A 340 -14.17 -7.01 -18.82
C ALA A 340 -14.86 -6.50 -17.53
N GLU A 341 -15.05 -7.39 -16.55
CA GLU A 341 -15.65 -7.00 -15.27
C GLU A 341 -14.70 -6.14 -14.43
N ALA A 342 -13.40 -6.49 -14.40
CA ALA A 342 -12.39 -5.71 -13.67
C ALA A 342 -12.27 -4.27 -14.20
N GLN A 343 -12.30 -4.11 -15.53
CA GLN A 343 -12.25 -2.82 -16.21
C GLN A 343 -13.48 -1.96 -15.90
N TRP A 344 -14.67 -2.56 -15.92
CA TRP A 344 -15.91 -1.87 -15.56
C TRP A 344 -15.90 -1.43 -14.08
N LYS A 345 -15.57 -2.32 -13.15
CA LYS A 345 -15.48 -2.01 -11.71
C LYS A 345 -14.48 -0.89 -11.42
N LEU A 346 -13.35 -0.88 -12.13
CA LEU A 346 -12.34 0.18 -12.01
C LEU A 346 -12.92 1.54 -12.41
N LEU A 347 -13.62 1.63 -13.54
CA LEU A 347 -14.18 2.89 -14.02
C LEU A 347 -15.39 3.36 -13.18
N GLN A 348 -16.16 2.42 -12.63
CA GLN A 348 -17.26 2.72 -11.70
C GLN A 348 -16.78 3.31 -10.37
N SER A 349 -15.54 3.06 -9.93
CA SER A 349 -15.08 3.50 -8.61
C SER A 349 -15.03 5.02 -8.46
N LEU A 350 -15.11 5.78 -9.55
CA LEU A 350 -15.18 7.25 -9.58
C LEU A 350 -16.56 7.82 -9.21
N ARG A 351 -17.59 6.98 -9.12
CA ARG A 351 -18.96 7.40 -8.81
C ARG A 351 -19.32 7.34 -7.33
N LYS A 352 -18.44 6.75 -6.51
CA LYS A 352 -18.59 6.63 -5.05
C LYS A 352 -17.73 7.68 -4.39
#